data_AF-A0A813AVQ2-F1
#
_entry.id   AF-A0A813AVQ2-F1
#
_cell.length_a   1.000
_cell.length_b   1.000
_cell.length_c   1.000
_cell.angle_alpha   90.00
_cell.angle_beta   90.00
_cell.angle_gamma   90.00
#
_symmetry.space_group_name_H-M   'P 1'
#
loop_
_entity.id
_entity.type
_entity.pdbx_description
1 polymer ?
#
loop_
_entity_poly.entity_id
_entity_poly.type
_entity_poly.pdbx_seq_one_letter_code
_entity_poly.pdbx_strand_id
1 'polypeptide(L)'
;MKTKPMKLMPKAKAKAKAKAKAKALAKTKATPKAKASSSMSSGKGMKRPSALQDLQENIDKAKETDDALDAQHRDKGKAIKYQKQKADLPPYVISLIEEETKKSSSPRQAKTNLINKLYRKESDGTLSLQLKDPTFLEAQKIYNRKYKRTEDEAIPESLMLGLYFHGDKGAFEAAQRKGEVFKVTEKGSDVDFFAFRKVVIGSEDGKETNHQASSQRKISSQDLEALKSAFRTLKWSFNFNTVDSTVGEAGELSEEAQSLLKQAISAMEKLTRESKGLITSWSGSADQLKDLKAAYSKGLHTSSQLSHIQDLSSFADGTKVTKTSFFSFIKEVAAEMEQFNIILMRCKGEAKARK
;
A
#
# COMPACT_ATOMS: atom_id res chain seq x y z
N MET A 1 31.17 44.02 18.34
CA MET A 1 31.41 44.26 16.89
C MET A 1 30.17 43.83 16.11
N LYS A 2 29.86 44.44 14.95
CA LYS A 2 28.64 44.12 14.16
C LYS A 2 29.01 43.47 12.82
N THR A 3 28.81 42.17 12.68
CA THR A 3 28.98 41.43 11.41
C THR A 3 27.71 41.52 10.56
N LYS A 4 27.87 41.78 9.26
CA LYS A 4 26.76 41.84 8.28
C LYS A 4 26.54 40.46 7.61
N PRO A 5 25.31 40.10 7.21
CA PRO A 5 25.04 38.85 6.51
C PRO A 5 25.48 38.91 5.03
N MET A 6 26.07 37.81 4.53
CA MET A 6 26.28 37.60 3.09
C MET A 6 25.01 37.02 2.43
N LYS A 7 24.81 37.28 1.13
CA LYS A 7 23.55 36.98 0.42
C LYS A 7 23.81 36.52 -1.02
N LEU A 8 23.25 35.35 -1.39
CA LEU A 8 23.19 34.75 -2.75
C LEU A 8 24.58 34.34 -3.33
N MET A 9 24.72 33.36 -4.23
CA MET A 9 23.93 33.03 -5.44
C MET A 9 23.76 31.52 -5.72
N PRO A 10 22.83 31.10 -6.61
CA PRO A 10 22.54 29.69 -6.91
C PRO A 10 23.54 29.03 -7.89
N LYS A 11 23.69 27.71 -7.79
CA LYS A 11 24.45 26.88 -8.77
C LYS A 11 23.53 26.27 -9.84
N ALA A 12 24.06 26.13 -11.05
CA ALA A 12 23.27 25.96 -12.29
C ALA A 12 22.89 24.52 -12.63
N LYS A 13 21.87 24.37 -13.49
CA LYS A 13 21.43 23.11 -14.10
C LYS A 13 22.34 22.74 -15.28
N ALA A 14 22.85 21.51 -15.33
CA ALA A 14 23.55 20.97 -16.50
C ALA A 14 22.64 20.03 -17.33
N LYS A 15 22.61 20.23 -18.65
CA LYS A 15 21.98 19.34 -19.65
C LYS A 15 22.94 19.11 -20.82
N ALA A 16 23.40 17.88 -21.03
CA ALA A 16 23.99 17.36 -22.28
C ALA A 16 24.45 15.91 -22.07
N LYS A 17 24.54 15.02 -23.07
CA LYS A 17 23.97 14.98 -24.44
C LYS A 17 23.96 13.49 -24.86
N ALA A 18 22.95 13.05 -25.60
CA ALA A 18 22.99 11.73 -26.23
C ALA A 18 23.89 11.75 -27.49
N LYS A 19 24.56 10.62 -27.77
CA LYS A 19 25.13 10.29 -29.09
C LYS A 19 24.98 8.79 -29.34
N ALA A 20 24.20 8.43 -30.35
CA ALA A 20 24.15 7.07 -30.90
C ALA A 20 25.04 6.98 -32.14
N LYS A 21 25.55 5.78 -32.45
CA LYS A 21 25.97 5.35 -33.80
C LYS A 21 25.86 3.83 -33.93
N ALA A 22 25.41 3.37 -35.10
CA ALA A 22 25.52 1.97 -35.55
C ALA A 22 26.97 1.71 -36.09
N LYS A 23 27.41 0.53 -36.55
CA LYS A 23 26.80 -0.71 -37.12
C LYS A 23 27.78 -1.90 -36.76
N ALA A 24 27.77 -3.16 -37.24
CA ALA A 24 27.15 -3.84 -38.38
C ALA A 24 26.87 -5.36 -38.15
N LEU A 25 27.29 -6.21 -39.10
CA LEU A 25 27.14 -7.68 -39.21
C LEU A 25 28.47 -8.38 -38.73
N ALA A 26 28.67 -9.71 -38.64
CA ALA A 26 28.13 -10.82 -39.45
C ALA A 26 28.41 -12.27 -38.91
N LYS A 27 27.86 -13.28 -39.63
CA LYS A 27 28.31 -14.70 -39.82
C LYS A 27 28.13 -15.80 -38.71
N THR A 28 26.96 -16.42 -38.72
CA THR A 28 26.67 -17.87 -39.02
C THR A 28 27.69 -19.02 -38.76
N LYS A 29 27.19 -20.09 -38.10
CA LYS A 29 27.38 -21.56 -38.38
C LYS A 29 26.04 -22.25 -37.99
N ALA A 30 25.37 -23.09 -38.80
CA ALA A 30 25.68 -24.46 -39.28
C ALA A 30 25.70 -25.50 -38.12
N THR A 31 25.08 -26.70 -38.14
CA THR A 31 24.31 -27.52 -39.14
C THR A 31 23.49 -28.60 -38.35
N PRO A 32 22.65 -29.55 -38.90
CA PRO A 32 22.85 -30.43 -40.07
C PRO A 32 21.59 -30.70 -40.95
N LYS A 33 21.55 -31.82 -41.70
CA LYS A 33 20.87 -31.97 -43.00
C LYS A 33 20.57 -33.43 -43.39
N ALA A 34 19.33 -33.76 -43.73
CA ALA A 34 18.86 -34.89 -44.57
C ALA A 34 17.40 -34.57 -44.99
N LYS A 35 16.86 -34.67 -46.23
CA LYS A 35 16.95 -35.64 -47.35
C LYS A 35 16.49 -37.06 -46.98
N ALA A 36 15.58 -37.72 -47.70
CA ALA A 36 14.65 -37.34 -48.79
C ALA A 36 13.50 -38.41 -48.84
N SER A 37 12.63 -38.62 -49.84
CA SER A 37 12.36 -38.09 -51.20
C SER A 37 11.00 -38.64 -51.68
N SER A 38 10.45 -38.10 -52.80
CA SER A 38 9.54 -38.78 -53.78
C SER A 38 8.15 -39.27 -53.31
N SER A 39 7.10 -39.32 -54.15
CA SER A 39 6.80 -38.69 -55.45
C SER A 39 5.35 -38.98 -55.88
N MET A 40 4.78 -38.15 -56.77
CA MET A 40 3.75 -38.48 -57.80
C MET A 40 2.69 -39.57 -57.51
N SER A 41 1.40 -39.20 -57.53
CA SER A 41 0.45 -39.72 -58.54
C SER A 41 -0.88 -38.97 -58.53
N SER A 42 -1.63 -39.01 -59.64
CA SER A 42 -3.00 -38.51 -59.78
C SER A 42 -4.01 -39.67 -59.74
N GLY A 43 -5.23 -39.43 -59.25
CA GLY A 43 -6.27 -40.46 -59.13
C GLY A 43 -7.68 -39.90 -59.13
N LYS A 44 -8.56 -40.46 -59.98
CA LYS A 44 -9.99 -40.13 -60.05
C LYS A 44 -10.73 -40.56 -58.78
N GLY A 45 -11.80 -39.84 -58.45
CA GLY A 45 -12.54 -40.02 -57.20
C GLY A 45 -13.45 -41.27 -57.14
N MET A 46 -13.94 -41.53 -55.93
CA MET A 46 -15.02 -42.48 -55.61
C MET A 46 -16.09 -41.75 -54.81
N LYS A 47 -17.37 -42.05 -55.08
CA LYS A 47 -18.50 -41.58 -54.25
C LYS A 47 -18.49 -42.32 -52.91
N ARG A 48 -18.76 -41.62 -51.80
CA ARG A 48 -19.09 -42.22 -50.49
C ARG A 48 -20.62 -42.17 -50.26
N PRO A 49 -21.20 -43.11 -49.51
CA PRO A 49 -22.65 -43.20 -49.31
C PRO A 49 -23.19 -42.10 -48.39
N SER A 50 -24.45 -41.71 -48.59
CA SER A 50 -25.11 -40.55 -48.00
C SER A 50 -25.51 -40.68 -46.51
N ALA A 51 -25.28 -41.83 -45.87
CA ALA A 51 -25.75 -42.11 -44.50
C ALA A 51 -24.95 -41.42 -43.37
N LEU A 52 -23.94 -40.60 -43.70
CA LEU A 52 -23.10 -39.87 -42.72
C LEU A 52 -23.31 -38.35 -42.72
N GLN A 53 -24.13 -37.79 -43.63
CA GLN A 53 -24.42 -36.34 -43.60
C GLN A 53 -25.51 -36.00 -42.56
N ASP A 54 -26.57 -36.80 -42.48
CA ASP A 54 -27.71 -36.53 -41.58
C ASP A 54 -27.30 -36.56 -40.08
N LEU A 55 -26.31 -37.38 -39.73
CA LEU A 55 -25.75 -37.44 -38.37
C LEU A 55 -24.80 -36.26 -38.07
N GLN A 56 -24.18 -35.67 -39.09
CA GLN A 56 -23.33 -34.49 -38.94
C GLN A 56 -24.17 -33.21 -38.82
N GLU A 57 -25.17 -33.02 -39.70
CA GLU A 57 -26.05 -31.85 -39.67
C GLU A 57 -26.83 -31.71 -38.35
N ASN A 58 -27.26 -32.82 -37.74
CA ASN A 58 -27.96 -32.77 -36.45
C ASN A 58 -27.03 -32.44 -35.27
N ILE A 59 -25.73 -32.75 -35.35
CA ILE A 59 -24.74 -32.37 -34.33
C ILE A 59 -24.37 -30.88 -34.45
N ASP A 60 -24.34 -30.33 -35.67
CA ASP A 60 -24.01 -28.93 -35.88
C ASP A 60 -25.22 -28.00 -35.60
N LYS A 61 -26.45 -28.41 -35.96
CA LYS A 61 -27.70 -27.72 -35.53
C LYS A 61 -27.93 -27.74 -34.01
N ALA A 62 -27.39 -28.74 -33.30
CA ALA A 62 -27.39 -28.80 -31.85
C ALA A 62 -26.31 -27.92 -31.17
N LYS A 63 -25.47 -27.21 -31.94
CA LYS A 63 -24.52 -26.20 -31.43
C LYS A 63 -24.94 -24.78 -31.78
N GLU A 64 -25.55 -24.57 -32.95
CA GLU A 64 -26.04 -23.24 -33.38
C GLU A 64 -27.16 -22.68 -32.47
N THR A 65 -27.73 -23.48 -31.58
CA THR A 65 -28.81 -23.09 -30.67
C THR A 65 -28.36 -22.64 -29.25
N ASP A 66 -27.08 -22.78 -28.88
CA ASP A 66 -26.56 -22.36 -27.56
C ASP A 66 -25.54 -21.18 -27.67
N ASP A 67 -24.83 -21.05 -28.80
CA ASP A 67 -23.93 -19.90 -29.08
C ASP A 67 -24.68 -18.56 -29.30
N ALA A 68 -26.02 -18.58 -29.37
CA ALA A 68 -26.87 -17.43 -29.67
C ALA A 68 -26.89 -16.32 -28.59
N LEU A 69 -26.22 -16.51 -27.45
CA LEU A 69 -26.17 -15.56 -26.33
C LEU A 69 -24.82 -14.82 -26.14
N ASP A 70 -23.72 -15.22 -26.79
CA ASP A 70 -22.40 -14.54 -26.63
C ASP A 70 -22.12 -13.49 -27.71
N ALA A 71 -23.04 -12.54 -27.90
CA ALA A 71 -22.93 -11.46 -28.89
C ALA A 71 -21.84 -10.40 -28.60
N GLN A 72 -20.79 -10.71 -27.81
CA GLN A 72 -19.61 -9.86 -27.59
C GLN A 72 -18.47 -10.17 -28.58
N HIS A 73 -18.82 -10.24 -29.87
CA HIS A 73 -17.90 -10.53 -30.96
C HIS A 73 -16.61 -9.66 -30.87
N ARG A 74 -15.44 -10.32 -30.78
CA ARG A 74 -14.16 -9.69 -30.43
C ARG A 74 -13.79 -8.50 -31.31
N ASP A 75 -13.80 -7.30 -30.74
CA ASP A 75 -13.35 -6.07 -31.41
C ASP A 75 -11.82 -6.11 -31.61
N LYS A 76 -11.41 -6.27 -32.87
CA LYS A 76 -9.99 -6.30 -33.27
C LYS A 76 -9.29 -4.95 -33.01
N GLY A 77 -9.99 -3.83 -33.14
CA GLY A 77 -9.46 -2.49 -32.90
C GLY A 77 -9.18 -2.23 -31.43
N LYS A 78 -10.14 -2.54 -30.54
CA LYS A 78 -9.96 -2.45 -29.08
C LYS A 78 -8.83 -3.38 -28.61
N ALA A 79 -8.79 -4.62 -29.11
CA ALA A 79 -7.72 -5.57 -28.76
C ALA A 79 -6.32 -5.08 -29.19
N ILE A 80 -6.18 -4.47 -30.37
CA ILE A 80 -4.91 -3.88 -30.83
C ILE A 80 -4.55 -2.65 -30.00
N LYS A 81 -5.52 -1.80 -29.64
CA LYS A 81 -5.27 -0.61 -28.80
C LYS A 81 -4.85 -1.01 -27.37
N TYR A 82 -5.53 -1.98 -26.75
CA TYR A 82 -5.13 -2.57 -25.47
C TYR A 82 -3.68 -3.04 -25.51
N GLN A 83 -3.31 -3.86 -26.50
CA GLN A 83 -1.96 -4.42 -26.60
C GLN A 83 -0.87 -3.34 -26.77
N LYS A 84 -1.19 -2.21 -27.41
CA LYS A 84 -0.27 -1.06 -27.53
C LYS A 84 -0.16 -0.24 -26.24
N GLN A 85 -1.26 -0.03 -25.53
CA GLN A 85 -1.30 0.83 -24.33
C GLN A 85 -1.12 0.07 -23.00
N LYS A 86 -0.91 -1.26 -23.03
CA LYS A 86 -0.84 -2.10 -21.83
C LYS A 86 0.21 -1.64 -20.80
N ALA A 87 1.28 -0.98 -21.23
CA ALA A 87 2.29 -0.42 -20.32
C ALA A 87 1.84 0.88 -19.60
N ASP A 88 0.88 1.61 -20.18
CA ASP A 88 0.39 2.90 -19.68
C ASP A 88 -0.90 2.78 -18.84
N LEU A 89 -1.49 1.57 -18.78
CA LEU A 89 -2.73 1.32 -18.03
C LEU A 89 -2.48 1.23 -16.52
N PRO A 90 -3.46 1.61 -15.67
CA PRO A 90 -3.35 1.44 -14.23
C PRO A 90 -3.13 -0.04 -13.83
N PRO A 91 -2.26 -0.35 -12.85
CA PRO A 91 -1.95 -1.73 -12.46
C PRO A 91 -3.16 -2.60 -12.11
N TYR A 92 -4.20 -2.01 -11.50
CA TYR A 92 -5.44 -2.74 -11.16
C TYR A 92 -6.19 -3.23 -12.42
N VAL A 93 -6.21 -2.44 -13.49
CA VAL A 93 -6.84 -2.83 -14.78
C VAL A 93 -6.06 -3.98 -15.42
N ILE A 94 -4.73 -3.96 -15.31
CA ILE A 94 -3.87 -5.02 -15.84
C ILE A 94 -4.09 -6.32 -15.05
N SER A 95 -4.13 -6.25 -13.71
CA SER A 95 -4.41 -7.40 -12.84
C SER A 95 -5.79 -8.02 -13.12
N LEU A 96 -6.84 -7.19 -13.16
CA LEU A 96 -8.20 -7.63 -13.54
C LEU A 96 -8.22 -8.37 -14.89
N ILE A 97 -7.62 -7.78 -15.93
CA ILE A 97 -7.69 -8.30 -17.31
C ILE A 97 -6.75 -9.49 -17.55
N GLU A 98 -5.64 -9.63 -16.81
CA GLU A 98 -4.60 -10.64 -17.05
C GLU A 98 -4.47 -11.71 -15.96
N GLU A 99 -5.01 -11.50 -14.75
CA GLU A 99 -4.85 -12.39 -13.60
C GLU A 99 -6.19 -12.94 -13.13
N GLU A 100 -7.26 -12.14 -13.13
CA GLU A 100 -8.59 -12.62 -12.74
C GLU A 100 -9.30 -13.35 -13.86
N THR A 101 -9.14 -12.92 -15.11
CA THR A 101 -9.68 -13.63 -16.29
C THR A 101 -9.20 -15.09 -16.37
N LYS A 102 -7.96 -15.36 -15.92
CA LYS A 102 -7.39 -16.73 -15.85
C LYS A 102 -8.10 -17.64 -14.84
N LYS A 103 -8.84 -17.08 -13.87
CA LYS A 103 -9.63 -17.82 -12.87
C LYS A 103 -11.05 -18.15 -13.37
N SER A 104 -11.50 -17.54 -14.47
CA SER A 104 -12.79 -17.80 -15.09
C SER A 104 -12.80 -19.14 -15.84
N SER A 105 -13.98 -19.73 -16.01
CA SER A 105 -14.19 -20.91 -16.87
C SER A 105 -13.87 -20.65 -18.34
N SER A 106 -14.04 -19.41 -18.82
CA SER A 106 -13.76 -19.02 -20.21
C SER A 106 -12.80 -17.82 -20.31
N PRO A 107 -11.49 -17.96 -19.94
CA PRO A 107 -10.57 -16.83 -19.82
C PRO A 107 -10.44 -15.93 -21.06
N ARG A 108 -10.57 -16.52 -22.26
CA ARG A 108 -10.50 -15.80 -23.55
C ARG A 108 -11.72 -14.91 -23.79
N GLN A 109 -12.90 -15.35 -23.35
CA GLN A 109 -14.17 -14.63 -23.44
C GLN A 109 -14.19 -13.52 -22.38
N ALA A 110 -13.96 -13.86 -21.11
CA ALA A 110 -13.87 -12.90 -20.01
C ALA A 110 -12.88 -11.75 -20.30
N LYS A 111 -11.68 -12.08 -20.81
CA LYS A 111 -10.69 -11.08 -21.24
C LYS A 111 -11.14 -10.22 -22.42
N THR A 112 -11.86 -10.81 -23.38
CA THR A 112 -12.43 -10.06 -24.51
C THR A 112 -13.49 -9.08 -24.02
N ASN A 113 -14.37 -9.53 -23.13
CA ASN A 113 -15.50 -8.73 -22.64
C ASN A 113 -15.03 -7.56 -21.75
N LEU A 114 -13.98 -7.77 -20.93
CA LEU A 114 -13.34 -6.68 -20.20
C LEU A 114 -12.60 -5.68 -21.11
N ILE A 115 -11.89 -6.13 -22.15
CA ILE A 115 -11.27 -5.23 -23.13
C ILE A 115 -12.34 -4.46 -23.94
N ASN A 116 -13.48 -5.09 -24.21
CA ASN A 116 -14.64 -4.46 -24.85
C ASN A 116 -15.26 -3.36 -23.97
N LYS A 117 -15.34 -3.55 -22.64
CA LYS A 117 -15.74 -2.52 -21.66
C LYS A 117 -14.71 -1.40 -21.52
N LEU A 118 -13.42 -1.74 -21.45
CA LEU A 118 -12.32 -0.78 -21.19
C LEU A 118 -12.23 0.35 -22.24
N TYR A 119 -12.65 0.07 -23.47
CA TYR A 119 -12.63 1.03 -24.57
C TYR A 119 -14.02 1.25 -25.17
N ARG A 120 -14.51 2.49 -25.12
CA ARG A 120 -15.70 2.91 -25.88
C ARG A 120 -15.26 3.53 -27.20
N LYS A 121 -16.08 3.33 -28.24
CA LYS A 121 -15.92 4.03 -29.52
C LYS A 121 -16.87 5.23 -29.50
N GLU A 122 -16.32 6.43 -29.63
CA GLU A 122 -17.12 7.66 -29.71
C GLU A 122 -17.63 7.87 -31.16
N SER A 123 -18.49 8.88 -31.36
CA SER A 123 -19.04 9.29 -32.67
C SER A 123 -17.96 9.38 -33.76
N ASP A 124 -16.82 9.96 -33.40
CA ASP A 124 -15.72 10.32 -34.29
C ASP A 124 -14.87 9.09 -34.68
N GLY A 125 -15.31 7.89 -34.31
CA GLY A 125 -14.60 6.63 -34.51
C GLY A 125 -13.39 6.41 -33.59
N THR A 126 -13.02 7.42 -32.79
CA THR A 126 -11.94 7.33 -31.81
C THR A 126 -12.30 6.40 -30.66
N LEU A 127 -11.30 5.76 -30.05
CA LEU A 127 -11.47 4.88 -28.89
C LEU A 127 -11.09 5.63 -27.60
N SER A 128 -12.05 5.95 -26.73
CA SER A 128 -11.83 6.52 -25.40
C SER A 128 -11.56 5.42 -24.37
N LEU A 129 -10.89 5.76 -23.26
CA LEU A 129 -10.58 4.83 -22.17
C LEU A 129 -11.60 5.01 -21.02
N GLN A 130 -12.32 3.95 -20.65
CA GLN A 130 -13.42 4.02 -19.70
C GLN A 130 -13.07 3.43 -18.32
N LEU A 131 -12.20 4.12 -17.58
CA LEU A 131 -11.87 3.77 -16.18
C LEU A 131 -13.02 4.04 -15.17
N LYS A 132 -14.14 4.60 -15.64
CA LYS A 132 -15.33 4.92 -14.83
C LYS A 132 -16.44 3.85 -14.87
N ASP A 133 -16.26 2.77 -15.63
CA ASP A 133 -17.19 1.63 -15.57
C ASP A 133 -17.12 0.98 -14.17
N PRO A 134 -18.26 0.60 -13.55
CA PRO A 134 -18.29 -0.01 -12.22
C PRO A 134 -17.32 -1.18 -12.04
N THR A 135 -17.14 -2.00 -13.08
CA THR A 135 -16.22 -3.16 -13.07
C THR A 135 -14.77 -2.75 -12.76
N PHE A 136 -14.32 -1.59 -13.27
CA PHE A 136 -12.97 -1.09 -13.01
C PHE A 136 -12.87 -0.33 -11.70
N LEU A 137 -13.95 0.31 -11.23
CA LEU A 137 -14.00 0.98 -9.94
C LEU A 137 -14.02 -0.01 -8.77
N GLU A 138 -14.75 -1.12 -8.89
CA GLU A 138 -14.74 -2.23 -7.93
C GLU A 138 -13.38 -2.92 -7.91
N ALA A 139 -12.81 -3.23 -9.08
CA ALA A 139 -11.45 -3.74 -9.16
C ALA A 139 -10.41 -2.78 -8.57
N GLN A 140 -10.57 -1.45 -8.71
CA GLN A 140 -9.70 -0.47 -8.08
C GLN A 140 -9.76 -0.53 -6.54
N LYS A 141 -10.94 -0.82 -5.95
CA LYS A 141 -11.08 -1.00 -4.49
C LYS A 141 -10.47 -2.31 -3.99
N ILE A 142 -10.68 -3.40 -4.73
CA ILE A 142 -10.25 -4.76 -4.35
C ILE A 142 -8.75 -4.98 -4.60
N TYR A 143 -8.12 -4.16 -5.46
CA TYR A 143 -6.72 -4.29 -5.84
C TYR A 143 -5.74 -3.90 -4.72
N ASN A 144 -5.39 -4.89 -3.90
CA ASN A 144 -4.38 -4.75 -2.86
C ASN A 144 -3.00 -5.15 -3.39
N ARG A 145 -2.18 -4.14 -3.71
CA ARG A 145 -0.85 -4.34 -4.30
C ARG A 145 0.18 -4.63 -3.21
N LYS A 146 0.50 -5.92 -3.00
CA LYS A 146 1.68 -6.31 -2.23
C LYS A 146 2.94 -5.82 -2.94
N TYR A 147 3.64 -4.85 -2.35
CA TYR A 147 4.92 -4.36 -2.82
C TYR A 147 6.04 -4.84 -1.90
N LYS A 148 7.16 -5.27 -2.50
CA LYS A 148 8.40 -5.59 -1.81
C LYS A 148 9.40 -4.50 -2.13
N ARG A 149 9.61 -3.55 -1.21
CA ARG A 149 10.64 -2.52 -1.35
C ARG A 149 11.87 -2.97 -0.58
N THR A 150 13.00 -3.01 -1.27
CA THR A 150 14.31 -3.12 -0.63
C THR A 150 14.77 -1.72 -0.27
N GLU A 151 15.15 -1.52 0.98
CA GLU A 151 15.75 -0.30 1.51
C GLU A 151 17.02 -0.71 2.25
N ASP A 152 18.12 0.01 2.09
CA ASP A 152 19.33 -0.26 2.86
C ASP A 152 19.39 0.77 4.01
N GLU A 153 19.29 0.30 5.25
CA GLU A 153 19.18 1.14 6.46
C GLU A 153 20.57 1.28 7.10
N ALA A 154 21.12 2.50 7.11
CA ALA A 154 22.48 2.81 7.55
C ALA A 154 22.49 3.50 8.93
N ILE A 155 23.26 2.94 9.87
CA ILE A 155 23.42 3.47 11.24
C ILE A 155 24.89 3.36 11.71
N PRO A 156 25.32 4.18 12.69
CA PRO A 156 26.66 4.09 13.27
C PRO A 156 26.95 2.71 13.90
N GLU A 157 28.21 2.29 13.90
CA GLU A 157 28.68 0.99 14.41
C GLU A 157 28.18 0.69 15.83
N SER A 158 28.29 1.66 16.75
CA SER A 158 27.87 1.50 18.15
C SER A 158 26.37 1.23 18.31
N LEU A 159 25.53 1.84 17.47
CA LEU A 159 24.09 1.57 17.48
C LEU A 159 23.77 0.24 16.80
N MET A 160 24.48 -0.13 15.72
CA MET A 160 24.35 -1.45 15.09
C MET A 160 24.66 -2.56 16.10
N LEU A 161 25.81 -2.46 16.77
CA LEU A 161 26.29 -3.41 17.76
C LEU A 161 25.33 -3.53 18.95
N GLY A 162 24.89 -2.40 19.52
CA GLY A 162 24.01 -2.40 20.70
C GLY A 162 22.57 -2.86 20.44
N LEU A 163 22.01 -2.48 19.28
CA LEU A 163 20.62 -2.80 18.93
C LEU A 163 20.46 -4.23 18.38
N TYR A 164 21.25 -4.59 17.36
CA TYR A 164 21.05 -5.83 16.59
C TYR A 164 21.94 -6.99 17.04
N PHE A 165 23.16 -6.71 17.50
CA PHE A 165 24.14 -7.73 17.93
C PHE A 165 24.31 -7.81 19.46
N HIS A 166 23.58 -6.98 20.20
CA HIS A 166 23.56 -6.92 21.67
C HIS A 166 24.94 -6.80 22.35
N GLY A 167 25.92 -6.19 21.66
CA GLY A 167 27.31 -6.05 22.12
C GLY A 167 28.31 -7.05 21.52
N ASP A 168 27.84 -8.14 20.91
CA ASP A 168 28.71 -9.19 20.36
C ASP A 168 29.41 -8.75 19.06
N LYS A 169 30.69 -8.39 19.19
CA LYS A 169 31.58 -8.04 18.08
C LYS A 169 31.89 -9.22 17.16
N GLY A 170 31.94 -10.45 17.69
CA GLY A 170 32.17 -11.65 16.90
C GLY A 170 31.00 -11.96 15.96
N ALA A 171 29.76 -11.83 16.46
CA ALA A 171 28.56 -11.94 15.64
C ALA A 171 28.46 -10.82 14.59
N PHE A 172 28.82 -9.58 14.95
CA PHE A 172 28.86 -8.45 14.01
C PHE A 172 29.90 -8.65 12.89
N GLU A 173 31.14 -9.04 13.22
CA GLU A 173 32.16 -9.39 12.23
C GLU A 173 31.72 -10.56 11.34
N ALA A 174 31.07 -11.57 11.91
CA ALA A 174 30.56 -12.70 11.13
C ALA A 174 29.49 -12.27 10.11
N ALA A 175 28.55 -11.40 10.51
CA ALA A 175 27.55 -10.82 9.61
C ALA A 175 28.19 -9.94 8.51
N GLN A 176 29.24 -9.18 8.86
CA GLN A 176 30.01 -8.40 7.89
C GLN A 176 30.74 -9.29 6.88
N ARG A 177 31.39 -10.37 7.33
CA ARG A 177 32.11 -11.35 6.47
C ARG A 177 31.17 -12.08 5.50
N LYS A 178 29.90 -12.29 5.87
CA LYS A 178 28.85 -12.81 4.98
C LYS A 178 28.28 -11.77 4.00
N GLY A 179 28.51 -10.48 4.23
CA GLY A 179 27.86 -9.39 3.49
C GLY A 179 26.40 -9.13 3.90
N GLU A 180 25.96 -9.61 5.07
CA GLU A 180 24.64 -9.28 5.65
C GLU A 180 24.63 -7.80 6.12
N VAL A 181 25.77 -7.33 6.62
CA VAL A 181 26.05 -5.93 6.97
C VAL A 181 27.24 -5.43 6.13
N PHE A 182 27.19 -4.21 5.63
CA PHE A 182 28.25 -3.61 4.82
C PHE A 182 28.53 -2.15 5.20
N LYS A 183 29.77 -1.72 4.99
CA LYS A 183 30.27 -0.39 5.36
C LYS A 183 29.87 0.65 4.30
N VAL A 184 29.38 1.81 4.74
CA VAL A 184 28.95 2.93 3.89
C VAL A 184 29.52 4.24 4.46
N THR A 185 30.32 4.95 3.68
CA THR A 185 30.88 6.25 4.06
C THR A 185 30.13 7.36 3.33
N GLU A 186 29.50 8.27 4.08
CA GLU A 186 28.78 9.41 3.50
C GLU A 186 29.75 10.50 3.02
N LYS A 187 29.47 11.13 1.86
CA LYS A 187 30.35 12.15 1.26
C LYS A 187 30.32 13.46 2.04
N GLY A 188 31.21 13.56 3.03
CA GLY A 188 31.34 14.71 3.93
C GLY A 188 31.26 14.35 5.41
N SER A 189 31.00 13.07 5.73
CA SER A 189 31.15 12.52 7.08
C SER A 189 32.52 11.84 7.21
N ASP A 190 33.22 12.10 8.31
CA ASP A 190 34.39 11.32 8.77
C ASP A 190 33.98 10.12 9.65
N VAL A 191 32.67 10.03 9.98
CA VAL A 191 32.07 8.89 10.67
C VAL A 191 31.58 7.87 9.65
N ASP A 192 32.05 6.64 9.81
CA ASP A 192 31.59 5.49 9.04
C ASP A 192 30.25 4.95 9.54
N PHE A 193 29.37 4.63 8.60
CA PHE A 193 28.09 3.98 8.88
C PHE A 193 28.14 2.53 8.42
N PHE A 194 27.35 1.68 9.07
CA PHE A 194 27.10 0.31 8.66
C PHE A 194 25.65 0.18 8.23
N ALA A 195 25.44 -0.41 7.06
CA ALA A 195 24.13 -0.62 6.47
C ALA A 195 23.79 -2.10 6.39
N PHE A 196 22.51 -2.42 6.56
CA PHE A 196 21.96 -3.74 6.30
C PHE A 196 20.74 -3.63 5.39
N ARG A 197 20.44 -4.72 4.69
CA ARG A 197 19.32 -4.76 3.73
C ARG A 197 17.99 -5.01 4.43
N LYS A 198 17.18 -3.97 4.55
CA LYS A 198 15.80 -4.02 5.04
C LYS A 198 14.86 -4.41 3.89
N VAL A 199 13.98 -5.37 4.15
CA VAL A 199 12.96 -5.81 3.20
C VAL A 199 11.60 -5.37 3.73
N VAL A 200 11.12 -4.23 3.23
CA VAL A 200 9.79 -3.72 3.55
C VAL A 200 8.77 -4.42 2.66
N ILE A 201 7.94 -5.25 3.28
CA ILE A 201 6.79 -5.89 2.63
C ILE A 201 5.55 -5.10 3.06
N GLY A 202 5.01 -4.28 2.16
CA GLY A 202 3.78 -3.55 2.38
C GLY A 202 2.66 -4.03 1.45
N SER A 203 1.41 -3.83 1.86
CA SER A 203 0.30 -3.71 0.91
C SER A 203 0.02 -2.22 0.68
N GLU A 204 -0.05 -1.82 -0.59
CA GLU A 204 -0.76 -0.62 -0.99
C GLU A 204 -2.18 -1.08 -1.35
N ASP A 205 -3.10 -0.91 -0.41
CA ASP A 205 -4.51 -1.25 -0.64
C ASP A 205 -5.16 -0.22 -1.57
N GLY A 206 -6.19 -0.66 -2.30
CA GLY A 206 -6.85 0.14 -3.32
C GLY A 206 -7.37 1.47 -2.76
N LYS A 207 -6.93 2.60 -3.33
CA LYS A 207 -7.44 3.92 -2.91
C LYS A 207 -8.95 3.99 -3.12
N GLU A 208 -9.69 3.94 -2.01
CA GLU A 208 -11.10 4.28 -1.98
C GLU A 208 -11.29 5.76 -2.36
N THR A 209 -11.54 6.00 -3.65
CA THR A 209 -12.32 7.17 -4.06
C THR A 209 -13.74 6.96 -3.57
N ASN A 210 -13.96 7.28 -2.29
CA ASN A 210 -15.25 7.16 -1.63
C ASN A 210 -16.25 8.07 -2.34
N HIS A 211 -17.09 7.48 -3.20
CA HIS A 211 -18.19 8.14 -3.89
C HIS A 211 -19.32 8.42 -2.89
N GLN A 212 -19.09 9.34 -1.96
CA GLN A 212 -20.17 9.98 -1.23
C GLN A 212 -21.08 10.67 -2.24
N ALA A 213 -22.31 10.16 -2.38
CA ALA A 213 -23.40 10.87 -3.01
C ALA A 213 -23.78 12.04 -2.09
N SER A 214 -23.11 13.19 -2.23
CA SER A 214 -23.23 14.37 -1.36
C SER A 214 -24.54 15.16 -1.52
N SER A 215 -25.64 14.45 -1.79
CA SER A 215 -27.00 14.92 -1.67
C SER A 215 -27.37 15.02 -0.18
N GLN A 216 -26.96 16.12 0.48
CA GLN A 216 -27.39 16.43 1.85
C GLN A 216 -28.86 16.90 1.88
N ARG A 217 -29.79 15.97 1.64
CA ARG A 217 -31.16 16.15 2.13
C ARG A 217 -31.17 15.88 3.64
N LYS A 218 -31.81 16.77 4.41
CA LYS A 218 -32.18 16.47 5.79
C LYS A 218 -33.26 15.39 5.76
N ILE A 219 -32.85 14.15 5.99
CA ILE A 219 -33.74 13.01 6.27
C ILE A 219 -34.40 13.27 7.63
N SER A 220 -35.72 13.09 7.77
CA SER A 220 -36.38 13.30 9.06
C SER A 220 -36.03 12.17 10.03
N SER A 221 -36.25 12.38 11.34
CA SER A 221 -36.01 11.31 12.32
C SER A 221 -36.88 10.08 12.05
N GLN A 222 -38.11 10.27 11.54
CA GLN A 222 -39.02 9.18 11.19
C GLN A 222 -38.55 8.41 9.95
N ASP A 223 -38.08 9.10 8.91
CA ASP A 223 -37.51 8.46 7.71
C ASP A 223 -36.28 7.62 8.06
N LEU A 224 -35.44 8.12 8.98
CA LEU A 224 -34.24 7.43 9.46
C LEU A 224 -34.58 6.20 10.32
N GLU A 225 -35.64 6.28 11.14
CA GLU A 225 -36.19 5.13 11.88
C GLU A 225 -36.74 4.05 10.93
N ALA A 226 -37.49 4.47 9.91
CA ALA A 226 -38.06 3.59 8.89
C ALA A 226 -36.95 2.89 8.07
N LEU A 227 -35.91 3.61 7.66
CA LEU A 227 -34.72 3.06 7.00
C LEU A 227 -33.98 2.05 7.90
N LYS A 228 -33.72 2.40 9.18
CA LYS A 228 -33.14 1.47 10.16
C LYS A 228 -33.96 0.19 10.29
N SER A 229 -35.29 0.29 10.32
CA SER A 229 -36.21 -0.85 10.40
C SER A 229 -36.13 -1.73 9.14
N ALA A 230 -36.18 -1.13 7.95
CA ALA A 230 -36.07 -1.84 6.68
C ALA A 230 -34.73 -2.61 6.55
N PHE A 231 -33.60 -1.98 6.90
CA PHE A 231 -32.30 -2.63 6.81
C PHE A 231 -32.10 -3.74 7.86
N ARG A 232 -32.67 -3.60 9.07
CA ARG A 232 -32.71 -4.69 10.06
C ARG A 232 -33.45 -5.93 9.52
N THR A 233 -34.59 -5.74 8.85
CA THR A 233 -35.35 -6.83 8.21
C THR A 233 -34.53 -7.56 7.13
N LEU A 234 -33.70 -6.83 6.38
CA LEU A 234 -32.77 -7.39 5.38
C LEU A 234 -31.49 -8.01 5.99
N LYS A 235 -31.35 -8.02 7.32
CA LYS A 235 -30.10 -8.36 8.05
C LYS A 235 -28.89 -7.52 7.63
N TRP A 236 -29.11 -6.34 7.05
CA TRP A 236 -28.05 -5.41 6.65
C TRP A 236 -27.75 -4.45 7.81
N SER A 237 -26.74 -4.80 8.61
CA SER A 237 -26.25 -3.97 9.71
C SER A 237 -25.43 -2.79 9.20
N PHE A 238 -26.11 -1.75 8.69
CA PHE A 238 -25.48 -0.46 8.47
C PHE A 238 -25.23 0.22 9.81
N ASN A 239 -23.96 0.29 10.21
CA ASN A 239 -23.50 1.38 11.06
C ASN A 239 -23.60 2.67 10.25
N PHE A 240 -24.77 3.28 10.28
CA PHE A 240 -24.88 4.71 10.01
C PHE A 240 -23.98 5.40 11.01
N ASN A 241 -23.02 6.20 10.56
CA ASN A 241 -22.24 7.06 11.43
C ASN A 241 -23.13 8.18 11.97
N THR A 242 -23.98 7.84 12.95
CA THR A 242 -24.59 8.75 13.92
C THR A 242 -23.44 9.34 14.74
N VAL A 243 -22.75 10.31 14.10
CA VAL A 243 -21.57 11.07 14.54
C VAL A 243 -21.03 10.59 15.89
N ASP A 244 -20.18 9.55 15.87
CA ASP A 244 -19.83 8.75 17.07
C ASP A 244 -19.61 9.65 18.28
N SER A 245 -20.52 9.55 19.23
CA SER A 245 -20.68 10.54 20.29
C SER A 245 -19.64 10.32 21.37
N THR A 246 -18.36 10.52 21.04
CA THR A 246 -17.22 10.50 21.96
C THR A 246 -17.43 11.39 23.18
N VAL A 247 -18.34 12.35 23.05
CA VAL A 247 -18.98 13.11 24.11
C VAL A 247 -20.49 12.90 23.95
N GLY A 248 -21.15 12.35 24.95
CA GLY A 248 -22.61 12.20 24.99
C GLY A 248 -23.31 13.52 25.32
N GLU A 249 -24.65 13.54 25.27
CA GLU A 249 -25.43 14.78 25.45
C GLU A 249 -25.25 15.43 26.85
N ALA A 250 -24.92 14.63 27.87
CA ALA A 250 -24.58 15.10 29.21
C ALA A 250 -23.16 15.73 29.33
N GLY A 251 -22.31 15.60 28.31
CA GLY A 251 -20.89 15.95 28.37
C GLY A 251 -19.96 14.80 28.80
N GLU A 252 -20.50 13.64 29.13
CA GLU A 252 -19.77 12.43 29.50
C GLU A 252 -19.04 11.81 28.30
N LEU A 253 -17.86 11.23 28.54
CA LEU A 253 -17.09 10.51 27.51
C LEU A 253 -17.72 9.15 27.19
N SER A 254 -17.82 8.78 25.90
CA SER A 254 -18.31 7.45 25.50
C SER A 254 -17.41 6.32 26.02
N GLU A 255 -17.97 5.12 26.15
CA GLU A 255 -17.20 3.92 26.54
C GLU A 255 -15.96 3.70 25.65
N GLU A 256 -16.09 3.98 24.34
CA GLU A 256 -14.98 3.92 23.38
C GLU A 256 -13.90 4.97 23.68
N ALA A 257 -14.29 6.22 23.96
CA ALA A 257 -13.36 7.29 24.31
C ALA A 257 -12.67 7.02 25.67
N GLN A 258 -13.41 6.49 26.65
CA GLN A 258 -12.85 6.03 27.93
C GLN A 258 -11.89 4.84 27.75
N SER A 259 -12.22 3.88 26.88
CA SER A 259 -11.34 2.75 26.55
C SER A 259 -10.04 3.22 25.90
N LEU A 260 -10.13 4.17 24.97
CA LEU A 260 -8.98 4.77 24.30
C LEU A 260 -8.09 5.57 25.28
N LEU A 261 -8.69 6.32 26.22
CA LEU A 261 -7.95 6.97 27.31
C LEU A 261 -7.23 5.96 28.20
N LYS A 262 -7.91 4.91 28.66
CA LYS A 262 -7.32 3.84 29.49
C LYS A 262 -6.13 3.16 28.80
N GLN A 263 -6.21 2.95 27.49
CA GLN A 263 -5.10 2.43 26.67
C GLN A 263 -3.93 3.42 26.59
N ALA A 264 -4.20 4.70 26.34
CA ALA A 264 -3.18 5.75 26.27
C ALA A 264 -2.46 5.95 27.62
N ILE A 265 -3.20 5.96 28.73
CA ILE A 265 -2.67 6.04 30.11
C ILE A 265 -1.75 4.85 30.38
N SER A 266 -2.23 3.62 30.20
CA SER A 266 -1.46 2.39 30.45
C SER A 266 -0.16 2.34 29.63
N ALA A 267 -0.20 2.78 28.37
CA ALA A 267 0.97 2.86 27.52
C ALA A 267 1.95 3.98 27.95
N MET A 268 1.47 5.14 28.38
CA MET A 268 2.30 6.22 28.91
C MET A 268 2.92 5.88 30.27
N GLU A 269 2.17 5.23 31.17
CA GLU A 269 2.68 4.65 32.42
C GLU A 269 3.80 3.65 32.16
N LYS A 270 3.66 2.79 31.13
CA LYS A 270 4.72 1.86 30.74
C LYS A 270 5.98 2.57 30.26
N LEU A 271 5.85 3.55 29.35
CA LEU A 271 6.99 4.33 28.85
C LEU A 271 7.68 5.13 29.97
N THR A 272 6.93 5.76 30.87
CA THR A 272 7.50 6.49 32.02
C THR A 272 8.17 5.54 33.02
N ARG A 273 7.57 4.38 33.33
CA ARG A 273 8.13 3.36 34.24
C ARG A 273 9.45 2.78 33.70
N GLU A 274 9.49 2.40 32.42
CA GLU A 274 10.71 1.91 31.77
C GLU A 274 11.79 3.00 31.69
N SER A 275 11.41 4.24 31.39
CA SER A 275 12.34 5.38 31.37
C SER A 275 12.90 5.70 32.74
N LYS A 276 12.10 5.63 33.82
CA LYS A 276 12.56 5.82 35.20
C LYS A 276 13.64 4.80 35.56
N GLY A 277 13.42 3.52 35.25
CA GLY A 277 14.41 2.46 35.46
C GLY A 277 15.72 2.69 34.69
N LEU A 278 15.61 3.12 33.43
CA LEU A 278 16.77 3.45 32.59
C LEU A 278 17.53 4.69 33.09
N ILE A 279 16.82 5.72 33.56
CA ILE A 279 17.43 6.92 34.18
C ILE A 279 18.20 6.55 35.46
N THR A 280 17.66 5.65 36.30
CA THR A 280 18.36 5.19 37.52
C THR A 280 19.53 4.25 37.27
N SER A 281 19.63 3.65 36.08
CA SER A 281 20.71 2.71 35.69
C SER A 281 21.58 3.25 34.54
N TRP A 282 21.60 4.57 34.35
CA TRP A 282 22.22 5.19 33.17
C TRP A 282 23.75 5.22 33.22
N SER A 283 24.39 4.61 32.21
CA SER A 283 25.84 4.61 31.98
C SER A 283 26.26 5.30 30.66
N GLY A 284 25.30 5.88 29.93
CA GLY A 284 25.51 6.52 28.63
C GLY A 284 25.96 7.98 28.68
N SER A 285 25.85 8.67 27.56
CA SER A 285 26.12 10.10 27.39
C SER A 285 25.20 11.00 28.22
N ALA A 286 25.71 12.18 28.61
CA ALA A 286 24.97 13.15 29.41
C ALA A 286 23.81 13.80 28.62
N ASP A 287 24.00 14.04 27.32
CA ASP A 287 22.97 14.65 26.45
C ASP A 287 21.78 13.72 26.25
N GLN A 288 22.00 12.41 26.04
CA GLN A 288 20.91 11.45 25.98
C GLN A 288 20.18 11.31 27.32
N LEU A 289 20.88 11.41 28.46
CA LEU A 289 20.24 11.45 29.78
C LEU A 289 19.35 12.69 29.95
N LYS A 290 19.77 13.84 29.40
CA LYS A 290 19.00 15.09 29.40
C LYS A 290 17.74 14.95 28.54
N ASP A 291 17.86 14.43 27.31
CA ASP A 291 16.73 14.14 26.44
C ASP A 291 15.74 13.15 27.09
N LEU A 292 16.25 12.07 27.68
CA LEU A 292 15.44 11.05 28.34
C LEU A 292 14.72 11.60 29.58
N LYS A 293 15.37 12.45 30.37
CA LYS A 293 14.75 13.16 31.52
C LYS A 293 13.68 14.15 31.07
N ALA A 294 13.92 14.88 29.97
CA ALA A 294 12.92 15.79 29.40
C ALA A 294 11.70 15.02 28.89
N ALA A 295 11.91 13.93 28.14
CA ALA A 295 10.83 13.08 27.64
C ALA A 295 10.06 12.39 28.78
N TYR A 296 10.75 11.90 29.81
CA TYR A 296 10.12 11.35 31.03
C TYR A 296 9.26 12.40 31.76
N SER A 297 9.78 13.62 31.96
CA SER A 297 9.03 14.70 32.59
C SER A 297 7.81 15.12 31.77
N LYS A 298 7.92 15.09 30.43
CA LYS A 298 6.77 15.35 29.55
C LYS A 298 5.74 14.23 29.64
N GLY A 299 6.15 12.96 29.52
CA GLY A 299 5.26 11.81 29.62
C GLY A 299 4.51 11.72 30.95
N LEU A 300 5.12 12.15 32.07
CA LEU A 300 4.39 12.31 33.34
C LEU A 300 3.28 13.37 33.25
N HIS A 301 3.55 14.54 32.66
CA HIS A 301 2.55 15.59 32.49
C HIS A 301 1.40 15.14 31.58
N THR A 302 1.72 14.55 30.43
CA THR A 302 0.73 14.00 29.48
C THR A 302 -0.10 12.88 30.11
N SER A 303 0.51 12.03 30.96
CA SER A 303 -0.21 11.03 31.75
C SER A 303 -1.20 11.66 32.73
N SER A 304 -0.80 12.72 33.46
CA SER A 304 -1.70 13.44 34.36
C SER A 304 -2.86 14.13 33.63
N GLN A 305 -2.61 14.68 32.44
CA GLN A 305 -3.66 15.26 31.59
C GLN A 305 -4.68 14.20 31.14
N LEU A 306 -4.21 13.02 30.71
CA LEU A 306 -5.06 11.91 30.33
C LEU A 306 -5.95 11.44 31.49
N SER A 307 -5.39 11.29 32.70
CA SER A 307 -6.17 10.95 33.91
C SER A 307 -7.20 12.03 34.25
N HIS A 308 -6.82 13.32 34.22
CA HIS A 308 -7.75 14.44 34.45
C HIS A 308 -8.96 14.40 33.49
N ILE A 309 -8.71 14.13 32.20
CA ILE A 309 -9.77 14.03 31.20
C ILE A 309 -10.65 12.80 31.45
N GLN A 310 -10.08 11.66 31.86
CA GLN A 310 -10.83 10.47 32.22
C GLN A 310 -11.76 10.72 33.42
N ASP A 311 -11.24 11.34 34.48
CA ASP A 311 -11.93 11.43 35.77
C ASP A 311 -12.91 12.61 35.84
N LEU A 312 -12.67 13.69 35.10
CA LEU A 312 -13.47 14.93 35.14
C LEU A 312 -14.18 15.27 33.81
N SER A 313 -14.04 14.45 32.75
CA SER A 313 -14.59 14.70 31.39
C SER A 313 -14.32 16.14 30.86
N SER A 314 -13.23 16.74 31.30
CA SER A 314 -12.83 18.13 31.02
C SER A 314 -11.32 18.25 30.90
N PHE A 315 -10.85 19.24 30.13
CA PHE A 315 -9.45 19.58 30.05
C PHE A 315 -9.01 20.39 31.28
N ALA A 316 -7.70 20.42 31.55
CA ALA A 316 -7.12 21.10 32.72
C ALA A 316 -7.23 22.64 32.67
N ASP A 317 -7.65 23.22 31.54
CA ASP A 317 -7.99 24.62 31.37
C ASP A 317 -9.48 24.92 31.65
N GLY A 318 -10.26 23.90 32.04
CA GLY A 318 -11.70 23.98 32.26
C GLY A 318 -12.54 23.94 30.98
N THR A 319 -11.94 23.76 29.80
CA THR A 319 -12.72 23.62 28.56
C THR A 319 -13.45 22.28 28.54
N LYS A 320 -14.73 22.33 28.14
CA LYS A 320 -15.53 21.12 27.93
C LYS A 320 -14.92 20.29 26.81
N VAL A 321 -14.79 18.98 27.00
CA VAL A 321 -14.34 18.11 25.92
C VAL A 321 -15.37 18.17 24.78
N THR A 322 -14.90 18.50 23.58
CA THR A 322 -15.64 18.33 22.33
C THR A 322 -15.01 17.20 21.51
N LYS A 323 -15.75 16.61 20.55
CA LYS A 323 -15.20 15.60 19.63
C LYS A 323 -13.91 16.09 18.94
N THR A 324 -13.90 17.32 18.43
CA THR A 324 -12.76 17.91 17.73
C THR A 324 -11.54 18.10 18.63
N SER A 325 -11.73 18.67 19.83
CA SER A 325 -10.63 18.86 20.80
C SER A 325 -10.09 17.52 21.33
N PHE A 326 -10.97 16.55 21.59
CA PHE A 326 -10.58 15.20 22.03
C PHE A 326 -9.69 14.50 21.01
N PHE A 327 -10.12 14.42 19.75
CA PHE A 327 -9.31 13.79 18.69
C PHE A 327 -8.03 14.56 18.37
N SER A 328 -8.03 15.89 18.50
CA SER A 328 -6.79 16.68 18.37
C SER A 328 -5.81 16.35 19.49
N PHE A 329 -6.27 16.31 20.74
CA PHE A 329 -5.45 15.98 21.91
C PHE A 329 -4.91 14.53 21.85
N ILE A 330 -5.77 13.54 21.59
CA ILE A 330 -5.33 12.13 21.48
C ILE A 330 -4.30 11.95 20.34
N LYS A 331 -4.41 12.72 19.25
CA LYS A 331 -3.42 12.71 18.16
C LYS A 331 -2.09 13.34 18.58
N GLU A 332 -2.11 14.41 19.37
CA GLU A 332 -0.91 15.02 19.95
C GLU A 332 -0.24 14.06 20.94
N VAL A 333 -1.00 13.47 21.87
CA VAL A 333 -0.56 12.41 22.79
C VAL A 333 0.11 11.25 22.04
N ALA A 334 -0.50 10.76 20.94
CA ALA A 334 0.07 9.67 20.15
C ALA A 334 1.44 10.04 19.53
N ALA A 335 1.58 11.27 19.01
CA ALA A 335 2.86 11.76 18.47
C ALA A 335 3.92 11.96 19.57
N GLU A 336 3.51 12.37 20.78
CA GLU A 336 4.39 12.46 21.95
C GLU A 336 4.87 11.08 22.40
N MET A 337 3.97 10.09 22.44
CA MET A 337 4.31 8.70 22.77
C MET A 337 5.28 8.09 21.77
N GLU A 338 5.12 8.37 20.47
CA GLU A 338 6.05 7.94 19.43
C GLU A 338 7.45 8.55 19.64
N GLN A 339 7.53 9.87 19.81
CA GLN A 339 8.80 10.57 20.08
C GLN A 339 9.48 10.09 21.36
N PHE A 340 8.71 9.89 22.44
CA PHE A 340 9.22 9.39 23.71
C PHE A 340 9.74 7.95 23.58
N ASN A 341 9.02 7.08 22.86
CA ASN A 341 9.48 5.71 22.59
C ASN A 341 10.76 5.69 21.74
N ILE A 342 10.89 6.56 20.73
CA ILE A 342 12.12 6.71 19.93
C ILE A 342 13.31 7.12 20.82
N ILE A 343 13.14 8.12 21.68
CA ILE A 343 14.17 8.56 22.64
C ILE A 343 14.54 7.41 23.59
N LEU A 344 13.55 6.73 24.17
CA LEU A 344 13.75 5.60 25.08
C LEU A 344 14.52 4.46 24.40
N MET A 345 14.18 4.10 23.16
CA MET A 345 14.84 3.03 22.41
C MET A 345 16.27 3.39 22.01
N ARG A 346 16.52 4.64 21.58
CA ARG A 346 17.89 5.16 21.35
C ARG A 346 18.74 5.02 22.61
N CYS A 347 18.19 5.45 23.76
CA CYS A 347 18.89 5.39 25.04
C CYS A 347 19.14 3.94 25.50
N LYS A 348 18.17 3.03 25.33
CA LYS A 348 18.36 1.58 25.57
C LYS A 348 19.47 0.99 24.70
N GLY A 349 19.60 1.44 23.46
CA GLY A 349 20.68 1.02 22.56
C GLY A 349 22.06 1.41 23.09
N GLU A 350 22.25 2.67 23.48
CA GLU A 350 23.55 3.13 24.02
C GLU A 350 23.88 2.51 25.39
N ALA A 351 22.89 2.36 26.28
CA ALA A 351 23.08 1.70 27.58
C ALA A 351 23.37 0.19 27.46
N LYS A 352 23.02 -0.45 26.34
CA LYS A 352 23.46 -1.81 25.99
C LYS A 352 24.87 -1.81 25.38
N ALA A 353 25.18 -0.89 24.47
CA ALA A 353 26.47 -0.81 23.78
C ALA A 353 27.67 -0.45 24.69
N ARG A 354 27.43 -0.13 25.98
CA ARG A 354 28.43 0.14 27.02
C ARG A 354 28.53 -0.97 28.09
N LYS A 355 27.88 -2.12 27.88
CA LYS A 355 28.02 -3.32 28.70
C LYS A 355 28.84 -4.37 27.95
#